data_AF-A0A084VJE9-F1
#
_entry.id   AF-A0A084VJE9-F1
#
_cell.length_a   1.000
_cell.length_b   1.000
_cell.length_c   1.000
_cell.angle_alpha   90.00
_cell.angle_beta   90.00
_cell.angle_gamma   90.00
#
_symmetry.space_group_name_H-M   'P 1'
#
loop_
_entity.id
_entity.type
_entity.pdbx_description
1 polymer ?
#
loop_
_entity_poly.entity_id
_entity_poly.type
_entity_poly.pdbx_seq_one_letter_code
_entity_poly.pdbx_strand_id
1 'polypeptide(L)'
;MAMLKGEYSPPRPPVTVSYAFEKELINRQNRYIRLYDSFLPNLKRVPIAIKFWSKYDSTTAGRSGLANFDRYCALIEKTIAEGPQERYPEPITESQCYGWYYQPFYRYQGRDIHLLYHPKKRSQITIVGEKINADRITQRPRFTGVPFKLTS
;
A
#
# COMPACT_ATOMS: atom_id res chain seq x y z
N MET A 1 -45.20 -31.64 32.22
CA MET A 1 -44.49 -31.04 31.07
C MET A 1 -44.18 -29.59 31.44
N ALA A 2 -42.92 -29.29 31.75
CA ALA A 2 -42.49 -27.97 32.20
C ALA A 2 -42.27 -27.05 30.99
N MET A 3 -43.06 -25.98 30.87
CA MET A 3 -42.80 -24.92 29.89
C MET A 3 -42.05 -23.76 30.55
N LEU A 4 -40.89 -23.46 29.98
CA LEU A 4 -39.98 -22.37 30.31
C LEU A 4 -40.73 -21.03 30.24
N LYS A 5 -40.82 -20.32 31.37
CA LYS A 5 -41.23 -18.91 31.40
C LYS A 5 -40.10 -18.08 30.80
N GLY A 6 -40.19 -17.77 29.51
CA GLY A 6 -39.41 -16.70 28.90
C GLY A 6 -39.91 -15.36 29.45
N GLU A 7 -39.11 -14.72 30.30
CA GLU A 7 -39.41 -13.40 30.83
C GLU A 7 -39.42 -12.36 29.69
N TYR A 8 -40.62 -11.95 29.27
CA TYR A 8 -40.82 -10.74 28.49
C TYR A 8 -40.57 -9.53 29.40
N SER A 9 -39.31 -9.15 29.55
CA SER A 9 -38.98 -7.85 30.14
C SER A 9 -39.38 -6.74 29.17
N PRO A 10 -40.13 -5.71 29.63
CA PRO A 10 -40.47 -4.58 28.78
C PRO A 10 -39.18 -3.87 28.32
N PRO A 11 -39.17 -3.26 27.12
CA PRO A 11 -38.01 -2.52 26.65
C PRO A 11 -37.68 -1.44 27.67
N ARG A 12 -36.45 -1.46 28.18
CA ARG A 12 -36.00 -0.47 29.17
C ARG A 12 -36.16 0.92 28.55
N PRO A 13 -36.71 1.90 29.31
CA PRO A 13 -36.77 3.26 28.83
C PRO A 13 -35.35 3.75 28.52
N PRO A 14 -35.17 4.58 27.47
CA PRO A 14 -33.86 5.09 27.13
C PRO A 14 -33.27 5.82 28.34
N VAL A 15 -32.04 5.45 28.70
CA VAL A 15 -31.32 6.07 29.81
C VAL A 15 -31.14 7.54 29.47
N THR A 16 -31.67 8.43 30.30
CA THR A 16 -31.51 9.88 30.15
C THR A 16 -30.08 10.25 30.52
N VAL A 17 -29.21 10.29 29.53
CA VAL A 17 -27.82 10.75 29.67
C VAL A 17 -27.76 12.26 29.43
N SER A 18 -26.73 12.91 29.99
CA SER A 18 -26.51 14.34 29.76
C SER A 18 -26.21 14.62 28.28
N TYR A 19 -26.76 15.70 27.74
CA TYR A 19 -26.51 16.15 26.37
C TYR A 19 -25.00 16.24 26.03
N ALA A 20 -24.18 16.66 26.99
CA ALA A 20 -22.73 16.76 26.81
C ALA A 20 -22.08 15.39 26.53
N PHE A 21 -22.57 14.34 27.19
CA PHE A 21 -22.10 12.97 27.03
C PHE A 21 -22.51 12.40 25.67
N GLU A 22 -23.76 12.58 25.25
CA GLU A 22 -24.23 12.16 23.93
C GLU A 22 -23.44 12.84 22.80
N LYS A 23 -23.23 14.16 22.92
CA LYS A 23 -22.44 14.93 21.97
C LYS A 23 -21.01 14.41 21.85
N GLU A 24 -20.38 14.06 22.96
CA GLU A 24 -19.04 13.49 22.94
C GLU A 24 -19.01 12.12 22.25
N LEU A 25 -19.98 11.25 22.54
CA LEU A 25 -20.09 9.92 21.97
C LEU A 25 -20.28 9.98 20.44
N ILE A 26 -21.17 10.86 19.98
CA ILE A 26 -21.38 11.16 18.56
C ILE A 26 -20.08 11.69 17.92
N ASN A 27 -19.39 12.63 18.56
CA ASN A 27 -18.15 13.19 18.03
C ASN A 27 -17.02 12.15 17.95
N ARG A 28 -16.93 11.24 18.92
CA ARG A 28 -15.97 10.12 18.88
C ARG A 28 -16.28 9.15 17.75
N GLN A 29 -17.56 8.82 17.55
CA GLN A 29 -18.01 7.95 16.46
C GLN A 29 -17.75 8.60 15.09
N ASN A 30 -17.99 9.91 14.97
CA ASN A 30 -17.82 10.66 13.72
C ASN A 30 -16.37 11.07 13.44
N ARG A 31 -15.43 10.89 14.37
CA ARG A 31 -14.04 11.34 14.25
C ARG A 31 -13.35 10.91 12.95
N TYR A 32 -13.67 9.71 12.47
CA TYR A 32 -13.06 9.13 11.27
C TYR A 32 -14.00 9.06 10.08
N ILE A 33 -15.27 9.47 10.24
CA ILE A 33 -16.23 9.51 9.15
C ILE A 33 -15.99 10.81 8.38
N ARG A 34 -15.60 10.68 7.11
CA ARG A 34 -15.47 11.81 6.20
C ARG A 34 -16.49 11.64 5.09
N LEU A 35 -17.51 12.52 5.09
CA LEU A 35 -18.48 12.60 4.01
C LEU A 35 -17.90 13.50 2.92
N TYR A 36 -17.97 13.04 1.68
CA TYR A 36 -17.50 13.79 0.52
C TYR A 36 -18.66 13.93 -0.46
N ASP A 37 -19.03 15.17 -0.77
CA ASP A 37 -20.10 15.47 -1.74
C ASP A 37 -19.65 15.29 -3.20
N SER A 38 -18.33 15.21 -3.42
CA SER A 38 -17.71 15.07 -4.74
C SER A 38 -16.74 13.89 -4.77
N PHE A 39 -16.53 13.34 -5.97
CA PHE A 39 -15.58 12.26 -6.18
C PHE A 39 -14.15 12.70 -5.84
N LEU A 40 -13.53 12.02 -4.88
CA LEU A 40 -12.13 12.19 -4.54
C LEU A 40 -11.35 10.95 -4.98
N PRO A 41 -10.29 11.12 -5.77
CA PRO A 41 -9.50 9.98 -6.22
C PRO A 41 -8.77 9.31 -5.06
N ASN A 42 -8.78 7.97 -5.06
CA ASN A 42 -7.99 7.20 -4.10
C ASN A 42 -6.54 7.04 -4.58
N LEU A 43 -5.68 7.98 -4.18
CA LEU A 43 -4.26 8.03 -4.54
C LEU A 43 -3.41 6.92 -3.91
N LYS A 44 -3.97 6.14 -2.96
CA LYS A 44 -3.25 5.05 -2.28
C LYS A 44 -3.29 3.73 -3.06
N ARG A 45 -4.16 3.62 -4.07
CA ARG A 45 -4.33 2.39 -4.86
C ARG A 45 -3.98 2.69 -6.30
N VAL A 46 -3.16 1.83 -6.90
CA VAL A 46 -2.90 1.88 -8.34
C VAL A 46 -4.22 1.54 -9.05
N PRO A 47 -4.73 2.42 -9.92
CA PRO A 47 -5.98 2.14 -10.63
C PRO A 47 -5.78 0.94 -11.57
N ILE A 48 -6.57 -0.12 -11.37
CA ILE A 48 -6.46 -1.39 -12.11
C ILE A 48 -7.02 -1.27 -13.54
N ALA A 49 -7.78 -0.22 -13.85
CA ALA A 49 -8.31 -0.01 -15.20
C ALA A 49 -8.69 1.46 -15.50
N ILE A 50 -8.55 1.82 -16.78
CA ILE A 50 -8.95 3.08 -17.45
C ILE A 50 -10.49 3.26 -17.47
N LYS A 51 -11.26 2.33 -16.90
CA LYS A 51 -12.73 2.31 -16.96
C LYS A 51 -13.34 2.15 -15.57
N PHE A 52 -13.40 3.24 -14.83
CA PHE A 52 -14.41 3.43 -13.79
C PHE A 52 -15.19 4.68 -14.14
N TRP A 53 -16.02 4.58 -15.18
CA TRP A 53 -17.07 5.56 -15.40
C TRP A 53 -18.18 5.24 -14.42
N SER A 54 -18.25 5.97 -13.30
CA SER A 54 -19.48 5.95 -12.53
C SER A 54 -20.59 6.49 -13.45
N LYS A 55 -21.78 5.86 -13.45
CA LYS A 55 -22.92 6.34 -14.26
C LYS A 55 -23.20 7.84 -14.03
N TYR A 56 -22.82 8.37 -12.88
CA TYR A 56 -22.99 9.76 -12.45
C TYR A 56 -21.84 10.71 -12.85
N ASP A 57 -20.67 10.22 -13.29
CA ASP A 57 -19.60 11.07 -13.87
C ASP A 57 -19.96 11.60 -15.26
N SER A 58 -20.98 11.04 -15.90
CA SER A 58 -21.43 11.47 -17.23
C SER A 58 -22.17 12.81 -17.22
N THR A 59 -22.50 13.36 -16.04
CA THR A 59 -23.37 14.54 -15.92
C THR A 59 -22.59 15.85 -15.85
N THR A 60 -21.66 16.06 -16.79
CA THR A 60 -21.28 17.36 -17.40
C THR A 60 -20.10 17.14 -18.35
N ALA A 61 -20.31 16.33 -19.39
CA ALA A 61 -19.39 16.28 -20.54
C ALA A 61 -19.49 17.55 -21.42
N GLY A 62 -19.48 18.73 -20.80
CA GLY A 62 -19.36 20.03 -21.46
C GLY A 62 -17.93 20.51 -21.37
N ARG A 63 -17.06 20.12 -22.32
CA ARG A 63 -15.67 20.59 -22.52
C ARG A 63 -14.67 20.49 -21.33
N SER A 64 -15.09 20.32 -20.08
CA SER A 64 -14.24 20.32 -18.87
C SER A 64 -13.88 18.92 -18.35
N GLY A 65 -14.59 17.87 -18.78
CA GLY A 65 -14.36 16.51 -18.33
C GLY A 65 -13.00 15.92 -18.70
N LEU A 66 -12.48 16.22 -19.91
CA LEU A 66 -11.15 15.77 -20.32
C LEU A 66 -10.04 16.46 -19.51
N ALA A 67 -10.14 17.78 -19.29
CA ALA A 67 -9.16 18.51 -18.49
C ALA A 67 -9.09 17.98 -17.05
N ASN A 68 -10.21 17.53 -16.49
CA ASN A 68 -10.26 16.89 -15.18
C ASN A 68 -9.62 15.50 -15.19
N PHE A 69 -9.77 14.74 -16.27
CA PHE A 69 -9.12 13.43 -16.44
C PHE A 69 -7.60 13.55 -16.58
N ASP A 70 -7.12 14.46 -17.44
CA ASP A 70 -5.69 14.70 -17.62
C ASP A 70 -5.04 15.17 -16.32
N ARG A 71 -5.72 16.06 -15.59
CA ARG A 71 -5.28 16.51 -14.26
C ARG A 71 -5.24 15.36 -13.25
N TYR A 72 -6.18 14.42 -13.33
CA TYR A 72 -6.20 13.23 -12.48
C TYR A 72 -5.05 12.27 -12.82
N CYS A 73 -4.79 12.01 -14.10
CA CYS A 73 -3.64 11.23 -14.54
C CYS A 73 -2.33 11.85 -14.08
N ALA A 74 -2.13 13.16 -14.28
CA ALA A 74 -0.96 13.88 -13.81
C ALA A 74 -0.79 13.82 -12.28
N LEU A 75 -1.90 13.87 -11.53
CA LEU A 75 -1.88 13.71 -10.08
C LEU A 75 -1.43 12.30 -9.67
N ILE A 76 -1.93 11.25 -10.34
CA ILE A 76 -1.50 9.87 -10.09
C ILE A 76 -0.02 9.72 -10.40
N GLU A 77 0.42 10.15 -11.58
CA GLU A 77 1.82 10.08 -11.99
C GLU A 77 2.75 10.77 -10.99
N LYS A 78 2.40 11.99 -10.57
CA LYS A 78 3.10 12.72 -9.52
C LYS A 78 3.16 11.92 -8.23
N THR A 79 2.04 11.38 -7.75
CA THR A 79 2.06 10.58 -6.52
C THR A 79 2.89 9.31 -6.66
N ILE A 80 2.88 8.62 -7.80
CA ILE A 80 3.69 7.42 -8.00
C ILE A 80 5.19 7.77 -8.01
N ALA A 81 5.55 8.88 -8.63
CA ALA A 81 6.93 9.36 -8.69
C ALA A 81 7.44 9.85 -7.32
N GLU A 82 6.57 10.49 -6.53
CA GLU A 82 6.93 11.06 -5.24
C GLU A 82 7.28 10.01 -4.20
N GLY A 83 8.55 10.02 -3.78
CA GLY A 83 9.05 9.23 -2.68
C GLY A 83 8.66 9.78 -1.30
N PRO A 84 8.92 9.04 -0.21
CA PRO A 84 8.60 9.48 1.15
C PRO A 84 9.18 10.85 1.55
N GLN A 85 10.41 11.17 1.12
CA GLN A 85 11.09 12.44 1.43
C GLN A 85 10.43 13.67 0.79
N GLU A 86 9.80 13.51 -0.37
CA GLU A 86 9.11 14.61 -1.05
C GLU A 86 7.75 14.89 -0.42
N ARG A 87 7.14 13.85 0.17
CA ARG A 87 5.81 13.93 0.78
C ARG A 87 5.83 14.45 2.21
N TYR A 88 6.89 14.18 2.95
CA TYR A 88 6.97 14.49 4.38
C TYR A 88 8.29 15.17 4.72
N PRO A 89 8.28 16.18 5.61
CA PRO A 89 9.52 16.82 6.05
C PRO A 89 10.39 15.90 6.91
N GLU A 90 9.80 14.90 7.55
CA GLU A 90 10.45 13.97 8.48
C GLU A 90 9.93 12.53 8.30
N PRO A 91 10.71 11.49 8.65
CA PRO A 91 10.27 10.11 8.51
C PRO A 91 9.12 9.81 9.46
N ILE A 92 8.02 9.29 8.92
CA ILE A 92 6.80 8.98 9.70
C ILE A 92 6.88 7.59 10.33
N THR A 93 7.56 6.65 9.67
CA THR A 93 7.69 5.26 10.14
C THR A 93 9.13 4.91 10.42
N GLU A 94 9.37 3.99 11.37
CA GLU A 94 10.72 3.53 11.71
C GLU A 94 11.48 2.96 10.51
N SER A 95 10.78 2.30 9.59
CA SER A 95 11.35 1.81 8.33
C SER A 95 11.86 2.92 7.43
N GLN A 96 11.26 4.12 7.46
CA GLN A 96 11.68 5.27 6.68
C GLN A 96 12.93 5.92 7.26
N CYS A 97 13.19 5.78 8.57
CA CYS A 97 14.41 6.29 9.20
C CYS A 97 15.66 5.69 8.53
N TYR A 98 15.61 4.42 8.17
CA TYR A 98 16.65 3.75 7.40
C TYR A 98 16.62 4.26 5.94
N GLY A 99 17.58 5.10 5.58
CA GLY A 99 17.69 5.67 4.23
C GLY A 99 17.06 7.05 4.08
N TRP A 100 16.47 7.63 5.14
CA TRP A 100 16.02 9.03 5.11
C TRP A 100 17.16 10.01 4.84
N TYR A 101 18.36 9.72 5.34
CA TYR A 101 19.57 10.47 5.04
C TYR A 101 20.48 9.63 4.15
N TYR A 102 20.29 9.72 2.84
CA TYR A 102 21.11 9.00 1.86
C TYR A 102 22.42 9.72 1.53
N GLN A 103 22.44 11.05 1.72
CA GLN A 103 23.68 11.81 1.61
C GLN A 103 24.47 11.62 2.91
N PRO A 104 25.71 11.13 2.83
CA PRO A 104 26.48 10.90 4.03
C PRO A 104 26.84 12.25 4.65
N PHE A 105 26.64 12.38 5.96
CA PHE A 105 27.00 13.59 6.72
C PHE A 105 28.51 13.89 6.60
N TYR A 106 29.30 12.85 6.33
CA TYR A 106 30.72 12.94 6.00
C TYR A 106 30.96 12.43 4.58
N ARG A 107 31.57 13.24 3.70
CA ARG A 107 31.93 12.80 2.34
C ARG A 107 33.04 11.75 2.43
N TYR A 108 32.66 10.48 2.29
CA TYR A 108 33.60 9.37 2.19
C TYR A 108 34.56 9.59 1.02
N GLN A 109 35.84 9.80 1.33
CA GLN A 109 36.89 9.76 0.33
C GLN A 109 37.31 8.31 0.19
N GLY A 110 37.05 7.67 -0.96
CA GLY A 110 37.35 6.25 -1.19
C GLY A 110 38.83 5.85 -1.09
N ARG A 111 39.71 6.77 -0.70
CA ARG A 111 41.12 6.55 -0.36
C ARG A 111 41.34 6.38 1.15
N ASP A 112 40.29 6.43 1.96
CA ASP A 112 40.42 6.21 3.40
C ASP A 112 40.65 4.73 3.69
N ILE A 113 41.95 4.38 3.77
CA ILE A 113 42.47 3.02 4.01
C ILE A 113 41.94 2.45 5.33
N HIS A 114 41.48 3.31 6.26
CA HIS A 114 41.02 2.91 7.59
C HIS A 114 39.53 2.54 7.67
N LEU A 115 38.73 2.77 6.62
CA LEU A 115 37.26 2.57 6.63
C LEU A 115 36.77 1.24 6.03
N LEU A 116 37.65 0.24 5.92
CA LEU A 116 37.26 -1.19 5.84
C LEU A 116 36.52 -1.66 4.57
N TYR A 117 36.65 -1.00 3.41
CA TYR A 117 36.15 -1.58 2.17
C TYR A 117 37.10 -2.66 1.62
N HIS A 118 36.88 -3.90 2.03
CA HIS A 118 37.64 -5.08 1.57
C HIS A 118 36.71 -6.03 0.81
N PRO A 119 36.33 -5.70 -0.44
CA PRO A 119 35.51 -6.61 -1.23
C PRO A 119 36.28 -7.91 -1.43
N LYS A 120 35.66 -9.03 -1.05
CA LYS A 120 36.26 -10.35 -1.29
C LYS A 120 36.43 -10.54 -2.79
N LYS A 121 37.68 -10.68 -3.24
CA LYS A 121 37.98 -10.97 -4.65
C LYS A 121 37.42 -12.36 -4.98
N ARG A 122 36.60 -12.44 -6.02
CA ARG A 122 36.14 -13.72 -6.55
C ARG A 122 37.24 -14.29 -7.45
N SER A 123 37.57 -15.56 -7.23
CA SER A 123 38.42 -16.32 -8.15
C SER A 123 37.56 -17.10 -9.14
N GLN A 124 38.16 -17.56 -10.23
CA GLN A 124 37.45 -18.34 -11.25
C GLN A 124 36.82 -19.61 -10.68
N ILE A 125 37.51 -20.26 -9.72
CA ILE A 125 36.99 -21.45 -9.05
C ILE A 125 35.76 -21.14 -8.19
N THR A 126 35.70 -19.98 -7.53
CA THR A 126 34.51 -19.55 -6.78
C THR A 126 33.32 -19.34 -7.70
N ILE A 127 33.51 -18.70 -8.85
CA ILE A 127 32.45 -18.46 -9.84
C ILE A 127 31.89 -19.79 -10.37
N VAL A 128 32.77 -20.73 -10.71
CA VAL A 128 32.37 -22.06 -11.17
C VAL A 128 31.62 -22.82 -10.08
N GLY A 129 32.09 -22.78 -8.84
CA GLY A 129 31.42 -23.42 -7.70
C GLY A 129 30.02 -22.83 -7.42
N GLU A 130 29.87 -21.51 -7.47
CA GLU A 130 28.58 -20.83 -7.36
C GLU A 130 27.61 -21.30 -8.47
N LYS A 131 28.10 -21.39 -9.71
CA LYS A 131 27.31 -21.87 -10.84
C LYS A 131 26.85 -23.32 -10.66
N ILE A 132 27.75 -24.22 -10.27
CA ILE A 132 27.41 -25.62 -9.99
C ILE A 132 26.35 -25.72 -8.88
N ASN A 133 26.48 -24.91 -7.82
CA ASN A 133 25.50 -24.91 -6.74
C ASN A 133 24.14 -24.35 -7.18
N ALA A 134 24.12 -23.29 -7.99
CA ALA A 134 22.90 -22.75 -8.58
C ALA A 134 22.23 -23.76 -9.52
N ASP A 135 23.00 -24.44 -10.36
CA ASP A 135 22.49 -25.50 -11.25
C ASP A 135 21.89 -26.65 -10.44
N ARG A 136 22.55 -27.07 -9.35
CA ARG A 136 22.02 -28.10 -8.44
C ARG A 136 20.71 -27.70 -7.78
N ILE A 137 20.59 -26.45 -7.31
CA ILE A 137 19.36 -25.95 -6.66
C ILE A 137 18.22 -25.79 -7.67
N THR A 138 18.54 -25.40 -8.90
CA THR A 138 17.58 -25.16 -9.98
C THR A 138 17.23 -26.42 -10.76
N GLN A 139 17.89 -27.55 -10.49
CA GLN A 139 17.49 -28.86 -11.03
C GLN A 139 16.07 -29.19 -10.59
N ARG A 140 15.12 -28.94 -11.49
CA ARG A 140 13.76 -29.43 -11.34
C ARG A 140 13.78 -30.94 -11.61
N PRO A 141 13.08 -31.74 -10.78
CA PRO A 141 12.88 -33.15 -11.12
C PRO A 141 12.27 -33.24 -12.52
N ARG A 142 12.71 -34.23 -13.31
CA ARG A 142 12.09 -34.50 -14.61
C ARG A 142 10.59 -34.67 -14.39
N PHE A 143 9.79 -34.02 -15.24
CA PHE A 143 8.34 -34.15 -15.18
C PHE A 143 7.96 -35.62 -15.38
N THR A 144 7.45 -36.26 -14.32
CA THR A 144 7.01 -37.66 -14.31
C THR A 144 5.54 -37.82 -14.68
N GLY A 145 4.84 -36.72 -15.00
CA GLY A 145 3.43 -36.74 -15.37
C GLY A 145 3.18 -37.15 -16.82
N VAL A 146 1.94 -37.55 -17.11
CA VAL A 146 1.48 -37.79 -18.48
C VAL A 146 1.38 -36.43 -19.22
N PRO A 147 2.08 -36.22 -20.35
CA PRO A 147 2.02 -34.97 -21.08
C PRO A 147 0.62 -34.79 -21.70
N PHE A 148 -0.04 -33.69 -21.39
CA PHE A 148 -1.32 -33.34 -22.01
C PHE A 148 -1.04 -32.93 -23.46
N LYS A 149 -1.56 -33.68 -24.43
CA LYS A 149 -1.55 -33.25 -25.83
C LYS A 149 -2.58 -32.12 -25.98
N LEU A 150 -2.13 -30.93 -26.30
CA LEU A 150 -3.01 -29.87 -26.80
C LEU A 150 -3.38 -30.25 -28.23
N THR A 151 -4.66 -30.54 -28.46
CA THR A 151 -5.21 -30.70 -29.81
C THR A 151 -5.19 -29.33 -30.47
N SER A 152 -4.40 -29.18 -31.54
CA SER A 152 -4.39 -28.01 -32.41
C SER A 152 -5.71 -27.85 -33.15
#